data_AF-A0A848Y027-F1
#
_entry.id   AF-A0A848Y027-F1
#
_cell.length_a   1.000
_cell.length_b   1.000
_cell.length_c   1.000
_cell.angle_alpha   90.00
_cell.angle_beta   90.00
_cell.angle_gamma   90.00
#
_symmetry.space_group_name_H-M   'P 1'
#
loop_
_entity.id
_entity.type
_entity.pdbx_description
1 polymer ?
#
loop_
_entity_poly.entity_id
_entity_poly.type
_entity_poly.pdbx_seq_one_letter_code
_entity_poly.pdbx_strand_id
1 'polypeptide(L)'
;MIRLVVFLGLLGFAEVQAQHTHHAPPPADLEDPSVEAFVTAARAATEVYRDLDAAIAAGYRLMGPDMPNMGEHWIHPGRAVRRTFDPSAPAVLTYVQIEGEPVLTGVAYAVPVRPGEAAPPPPIPGAAWHFHSADLNEEAFGPTDPAAMQSDAPAEVYRLAMLHTWIWLDNPDGLFAADNWSLPYVRIGLPVPKVPLADAARAVFLLSEGVGYYTEAIRHLTAADAATLERIRTVLTDYAEQVRELVSESSPAQAAVLGRLWNTLWDEIGVLLPVERRAAVAHFAE
;
A
#
# COMPACT_ATOMS: atom_id res chain seq x y z
N MET A 1 49.08 -9.07 -56.59
CA MET A 1 48.81 -8.66 -55.19
C MET A 1 47.38 -8.15 -55.11
N ILE A 2 46.43 -9.00 -54.73
CA ILE A 2 45.01 -8.62 -54.55
C ILE A 2 44.66 -9.04 -53.13
N ARG A 3 44.39 -8.07 -52.27
CA ARG A 3 44.12 -8.27 -50.84
C ARG A 3 42.64 -8.56 -50.63
N LEU A 4 42.42 -9.59 -49.81
CA LEU A 4 41.15 -10.14 -49.36
C LEU A 4 40.53 -9.27 -48.25
N VAL A 5 39.21 -9.21 -48.31
CA VAL A 5 38.16 -8.70 -47.41
C VAL A 5 38.36 -9.03 -45.92
N VAL A 6 38.00 -8.11 -45.02
CA VAL A 6 37.14 -8.38 -43.83
C VAL A 6 36.37 -7.11 -43.45
N PHE A 7 35.04 -7.14 -43.59
CA PHE A 7 34.13 -6.18 -42.94
C PHE A 7 33.77 -6.76 -41.58
N LEU A 8 34.24 -6.16 -40.48
CA LEU A 8 33.78 -6.48 -39.13
C LEU A 8 32.46 -5.75 -38.88
N GLY A 9 31.36 -6.50 -38.82
CA GLY A 9 30.10 -6.02 -38.29
C GLY A 9 30.19 -5.90 -36.76
N LEU A 10 30.14 -4.68 -36.26
CA LEU A 10 29.91 -4.39 -34.86
C LEU A 10 28.42 -4.60 -34.58
N LEU A 11 28.08 -5.73 -33.95
CA LEU A 11 26.82 -5.89 -33.23
C LEU A 11 26.92 -5.05 -31.95
N GLY A 12 26.34 -3.86 -31.97
CA GLY A 12 26.11 -3.07 -30.76
C GLY A 12 25.08 -3.78 -29.89
N PHE A 13 25.49 -4.17 -28.69
CA PHE A 13 24.57 -4.63 -27.65
C PHE A 13 23.59 -3.50 -27.34
N ALA A 14 22.30 -3.74 -27.54
CA ALA A 14 21.26 -2.89 -26.97
C ALA A 14 21.32 -3.07 -25.46
N GLU A 15 21.75 -2.02 -24.78
CA GLU A 15 21.72 -1.90 -23.33
C GLU A 15 20.25 -1.99 -22.92
N VAL A 16 19.87 -3.09 -22.26
CA VAL A 16 18.58 -3.21 -21.57
C VAL A 16 18.64 -2.18 -20.45
N GLN A 17 18.04 -1.00 -20.69
CA GLN A 17 17.78 -0.06 -19.62
C GLN A 17 16.86 -0.77 -18.63
N ALA A 18 17.41 -1.16 -17.50
CA ALA A 18 16.62 -1.48 -16.33
C ALA A 18 15.71 -0.27 -16.07
N GLN A 19 14.39 -0.47 -16.17
CA GLN A 19 13.44 0.53 -15.72
C GLN A 19 13.70 0.77 -14.24
N HIS A 20 14.30 1.92 -13.94
CA HIS A 20 14.43 2.41 -12.59
C HIS A 20 13.01 2.67 -12.07
N THR A 21 12.52 1.80 -11.21
CA THR A 21 11.40 2.14 -10.32
C THR A 21 11.80 3.44 -9.61
N HIS A 22 10.96 4.46 -9.72
CA HIS A 22 11.15 5.74 -9.04
C HIS A 22 11.13 5.48 -7.53
N HIS A 23 12.31 5.23 -6.95
CA HIS A 23 12.50 5.35 -5.52
C HIS A 23 12.26 6.83 -5.20
N ALA A 24 11.12 7.12 -4.57
CA ALA A 24 10.89 8.45 -4.03
C ALA A 24 12.08 8.79 -3.11
N PRO A 25 12.59 10.04 -3.13
CA PRO A 25 13.58 10.44 -2.15
C PRO A 25 13.03 10.20 -0.75
N PRO A 26 13.86 9.77 0.23
CA PRO A 26 13.40 9.56 1.60
C PRO A 26 12.70 10.84 2.09
N PRO A 27 11.48 10.75 2.65
CA PRO A 27 10.73 11.92 3.07
C PRO A 27 11.38 12.56 4.30
N ALA A 28 11.34 13.91 4.30
CA ALA A 28 11.98 14.85 5.21
C ALA A 28 12.37 14.29 6.59
N ASP A 29 13.68 14.38 6.87
CA ASP A 29 14.27 14.11 8.17
C ASP A 29 13.48 14.80 9.29
N LEU A 30 13.34 14.12 10.43
CA LEU A 30 12.72 14.61 11.67
C LEU A 30 13.42 15.87 12.27
N GLU A 31 14.34 16.49 11.53
CA GLU A 31 15.19 17.59 11.98
C GLU A 31 14.50 18.96 11.96
N ASP A 32 13.27 19.07 11.43
CA ASP A 32 12.45 20.28 11.56
C ASP A 32 11.69 20.26 12.91
N PRO A 33 11.95 21.20 13.85
CA PRO A 33 11.26 21.26 15.14
C PRO A 33 9.73 21.36 15.03
N SER A 34 9.21 21.84 13.91
CA SER A 34 7.77 21.92 13.66
C SER A 34 7.16 20.57 13.26
N VAL A 35 7.93 19.70 12.59
CA VAL A 35 7.55 18.30 12.33
C VAL A 35 7.66 17.47 13.61
N GLU A 36 8.68 17.69 14.43
CA GLU A 36 8.79 17.04 15.75
C GLU A 36 7.61 17.40 16.66
N ALA A 37 7.24 18.68 16.72
CA ALA A 37 6.08 19.15 17.47
C ALA A 37 4.77 18.52 16.96
N PHE A 38 4.62 18.38 15.64
CA PHE A 38 3.50 17.67 15.02
C PHE A 38 3.40 16.23 15.50
N VAL A 39 4.49 15.46 15.40
CA VAL A 39 4.53 14.05 15.79
C VAL A 39 4.27 13.90 17.28
N THR A 40 4.85 14.76 18.11
CA THR A 40 4.66 14.76 19.56
C THR A 40 3.19 14.97 19.92
N ALA A 41 2.54 15.96 19.31
CA ALA A 41 1.12 16.23 19.53
C ALA A 41 0.23 15.06 19.07
N ALA A 42 0.50 14.51 17.88
CA ALA A 42 -0.24 13.37 17.35
C ALA A 42 -0.12 12.12 18.23
N ARG A 43 1.10 11.79 18.67
CA ARG A 43 1.37 10.65 19.54
C ARG A 43 0.69 10.80 20.90
N ALA A 44 0.82 11.97 21.53
CA ALA A 44 0.15 12.24 22.81
C ALA A 44 -1.38 12.13 22.72
N ALA A 45 -1.97 12.65 21.64
CA ALA A 45 -3.43 12.63 21.44
C ALA A 45 -4.00 11.25 21.09
N THR A 46 -3.16 10.33 20.59
CA THR A 46 -3.60 9.03 20.07
C THR A 46 -3.15 7.84 20.91
N GLU A 47 -2.35 8.05 21.95
CA GLU A 47 -1.94 6.99 22.90
C GLU A 47 -3.14 6.22 23.46
N VAL A 48 -4.24 6.93 23.79
CA VAL A 48 -5.46 6.30 24.29
C VAL A 48 -6.10 5.33 23.28
N TYR A 49 -5.89 5.54 21.98
CA TYR A 49 -6.44 4.69 20.93
C TYR A 49 -5.59 3.46 20.64
N ARG A 50 -4.49 3.22 21.37
CA ARG A 50 -3.88 1.89 21.37
C ARG A 50 -4.86 0.82 21.85
N ASP A 51 -5.87 1.22 22.62
CA ASP A 51 -7.08 0.47 22.86
C ASP A 51 -8.12 0.78 21.76
N LEU A 52 -8.48 -0.24 20.97
CA LEU A 52 -9.45 -0.10 19.89
C LEU A 52 -10.85 0.25 20.41
N ASP A 53 -11.25 -0.24 21.58
CA ASP A 53 -12.57 0.08 22.16
C ASP A 53 -12.66 1.57 22.51
N ALA A 54 -11.54 2.18 22.94
CA ALA A 54 -11.47 3.61 23.16
C ALA A 54 -11.64 4.40 21.85
N ALA A 55 -11.10 3.92 20.73
CA ALA A 55 -11.33 4.52 19.41
C ALA A 55 -12.80 4.41 18.98
N ILE A 56 -13.41 3.23 19.15
CA ILE A 56 -14.83 3.01 18.85
C ILE A 56 -15.71 3.94 19.67
N ALA A 57 -15.44 4.05 20.97
CA ALA A 57 -16.14 4.94 21.89
C ALA A 57 -15.97 6.42 21.51
N ALA A 58 -14.80 6.80 21.00
CA ALA A 58 -14.52 8.14 20.48
C ALA A 58 -15.14 8.44 19.10
N GLY A 59 -15.83 7.47 18.49
CA GLY A 59 -16.59 7.66 17.25
C GLY A 59 -15.89 7.20 15.97
N TYR A 60 -14.75 6.51 16.08
CA TYR A 60 -14.09 5.88 14.93
C TYR A 60 -14.86 4.63 14.46
N ARG A 61 -14.89 4.38 13.15
CA ARG A 61 -15.58 3.25 12.53
C ARG A 61 -14.69 2.63 11.46
N LEU A 62 -14.63 1.30 11.42
CA LEU A 62 -13.93 0.58 10.37
C LEU A 62 -14.51 0.96 8.99
N MET A 63 -13.63 1.25 8.06
CA MET A 63 -13.94 1.52 6.66
C MET A 63 -13.04 0.67 5.78
N GLY A 64 -13.67 -0.10 4.87
CA GLY A 64 -12.94 -0.94 3.94
C GLY A 64 -12.32 -2.19 4.59
N PRO A 65 -11.52 -2.94 3.82
CA PRO A 65 -10.83 -4.14 4.28
C PRO A 65 -9.51 -3.83 5.02
N ASP A 66 -8.89 -4.87 5.61
CA ASP A 66 -7.48 -4.81 6.03
C ASP A 66 -6.58 -4.84 4.78
N MET A 67 -5.90 -3.73 4.50
CA MET A 67 -5.04 -3.58 3.33
C MET A 67 -3.59 -4.00 3.63
N PRO A 68 -2.89 -4.67 2.69
CA PRO A 68 -1.57 -5.25 2.93
C PRO A 68 -0.54 -4.23 3.45
N ASN A 69 -0.51 -3.05 2.84
CA ASN A 69 0.45 -1.97 3.07
C ASN A 69 -0.07 -0.86 4.00
N MET A 70 -1.33 -0.91 4.41
CA MET A 70 -2.01 0.22 5.06
C MET A 70 -2.77 -0.15 6.34
N GLY A 71 -3.14 -1.42 6.49
CA GLY A 71 -3.91 -1.88 7.65
C GLY A 71 -5.41 -1.60 7.53
N GLU A 72 -6.13 -1.90 8.60
CA GLU A 72 -7.52 -1.47 8.80
C GLU A 72 -7.61 0.04 8.97
N HIS A 73 -8.54 0.67 8.27
CA HIS A 73 -8.79 2.11 8.37
C HIS A 73 -9.99 2.39 9.28
N TRP A 74 -9.73 2.94 10.45
CA TRP A 74 -10.76 3.36 11.39
C TRP A 74 -10.96 4.86 11.28
N ILE A 75 -12.09 5.30 10.72
CA ILE A 75 -12.34 6.70 10.35
C ILE A 75 -13.31 7.36 11.33
N HIS A 76 -12.99 8.58 11.74
CA HIS A 76 -13.91 9.47 12.43
C HIS A 76 -14.57 10.42 11.40
N PRO A 77 -15.82 10.18 10.99
CA PRO A 77 -16.44 10.89 9.86
C PRO A 77 -16.53 12.41 10.08
N GLY A 78 -16.82 12.85 11.30
CA GLY A 78 -16.88 14.28 11.64
C GLY A 78 -15.52 15.01 11.63
N ARG A 79 -14.39 14.28 11.55
CA ARG A 79 -13.04 14.84 11.40
C ARG A 79 -12.64 14.83 9.92
N ALA A 80 -12.95 13.75 9.20
CA ALA A 80 -12.65 13.60 7.78
C ALA A 80 -13.29 14.67 6.88
N VAL A 81 -14.39 15.30 7.31
CA VAL A 81 -15.06 16.39 6.56
C VAL A 81 -14.57 17.79 6.95
N ARG A 82 -13.62 17.91 7.88
CA ARG A 82 -13.11 19.22 8.31
C ARG A 82 -12.04 19.72 7.35
N ARG A 83 -12.08 21.01 7.05
CA ARG A 83 -11.03 21.69 6.25
C ARG A 83 -9.85 22.18 7.10
N THR A 84 -9.74 21.72 8.34
CA THR A 84 -8.71 22.11 9.29
C THR A 84 -7.74 20.97 9.51
N PHE A 85 -6.45 21.28 9.53
CA PHE A 85 -5.39 20.33 9.84
C PHE A 85 -4.92 20.53 11.29
N ASP A 86 -5.22 19.56 12.16
CA ASP A 86 -4.91 19.58 13.60
C ASP A 86 -4.22 18.26 13.97
N PRO A 87 -2.94 18.28 14.40
CA PRO A 87 -2.19 17.07 14.74
C PRO A 87 -2.82 16.25 15.87
N SER A 88 -3.59 16.90 16.75
CA SER A 88 -4.24 16.23 17.88
C SER A 88 -5.57 15.57 17.52
N ALA A 89 -6.04 15.74 16.28
CA ALA A 89 -7.35 15.28 15.83
C ALA A 89 -7.29 14.54 14.48
N PRO A 90 -6.55 13.42 14.38
CA PRO A 90 -6.49 12.65 13.14
C PRO A 90 -7.87 12.14 12.73
N ALA A 91 -8.10 12.10 11.42
CA ALA A 91 -9.35 11.63 10.83
C ALA A 91 -9.41 10.11 10.77
N VAL A 92 -8.26 9.45 10.69
CA VAL A 92 -8.11 8.00 10.54
C VAL A 92 -7.09 7.49 11.56
N LEU A 93 -7.36 6.31 12.11
CA LEU A 93 -6.43 5.48 12.85
C LEU A 93 -6.19 4.21 12.05
N THR A 94 -4.95 3.76 11.95
CA THR A 94 -4.60 2.54 11.22
C THR A 94 -4.23 1.43 12.19
N TYR A 95 -4.81 0.24 12.00
CA TYR A 95 -4.53 -0.93 12.83
C TYR A 95 -4.11 -2.12 11.97
N VAL A 96 -3.39 -3.06 12.57
CA VAL A 96 -3.20 -4.40 12.02
C VAL A 96 -3.53 -5.43 13.09
N GLN A 97 -4.02 -6.60 12.69
CA GLN A 97 -4.21 -7.72 13.60
C GLN A 97 -2.89 -8.48 13.76
N ILE A 98 -2.41 -8.59 14.99
CA ILE A 98 -1.23 -9.41 15.34
C ILE A 98 -1.68 -10.43 16.37
N GLU A 99 -1.63 -11.71 16.01
CA GLU A 99 -2.09 -12.81 16.88
C GLU A 99 -3.55 -12.62 17.40
N GLY A 100 -4.39 -11.96 16.59
CA GLY A 100 -5.79 -11.66 16.93
C GLY A 100 -6.01 -10.41 17.76
N GLU A 101 -4.95 -9.66 18.08
CA GLU A 101 -5.01 -8.41 18.82
C GLU A 101 -4.82 -7.21 17.88
N PRO A 102 -5.67 -6.17 17.97
CA PRO A 102 -5.51 -4.96 17.16
C PRO A 102 -4.33 -4.14 17.67
N VAL A 103 -3.38 -3.86 16.79
CA VAL A 103 -2.21 -3.03 17.08
C VAL A 103 -2.28 -1.74 16.27
N LEU A 104 -2.37 -0.61 16.97
CA LEU A 104 -2.31 0.72 16.37
C LEU A 104 -0.94 0.93 15.71
N THR A 105 -0.92 1.20 14.41
CA THR A 105 0.32 1.36 13.61
C THR A 105 0.62 2.81 13.29
N GLY A 106 -0.42 3.63 13.14
CA GLY A 106 -0.30 4.99 12.69
C GLY A 106 -1.63 5.73 12.71
N VAL A 107 -1.59 6.93 12.14
CA VAL A 107 -2.76 7.79 11.99
C VAL A 107 -2.74 8.41 10.61
N ALA A 108 -3.90 8.87 10.14
CA ALA A 108 -3.96 9.70 8.95
C ALA A 108 -4.91 10.89 9.08
N TYR A 109 -4.62 11.89 8.27
CA TYR A 109 -5.37 13.14 8.19
C TYR A 109 -6.01 13.24 6.82
N ALA A 110 -7.30 13.55 6.81
CA ALA A 110 -8.09 13.77 5.61
C ALA A 110 -8.55 15.22 5.60
N VAL A 111 -8.21 15.96 4.56
CA VAL A 111 -8.62 17.35 4.37
C VAL A 111 -9.34 17.49 3.03
N PRO A 112 -10.64 17.82 3.00
CA PRO A 112 -11.35 18.09 1.76
C PRO A 112 -10.77 19.33 1.06
N VAL A 113 -10.33 19.14 -0.18
CA VAL A 113 -9.79 20.20 -1.03
C VAL A 113 -10.66 20.41 -2.26
N ARG A 114 -10.68 21.65 -2.77
CA ARG A 114 -11.34 21.98 -4.03
C ARG A 114 -10.49 21.51 -5.23
N PRO A 115 -11.12 21.36 -6.41
CA PRO A 115 -10.45 21.46 -7.71
C PRO A 115 -9.26 22.43 -7.74
N GLY A 116 -8.06 21.90 -7.95
CA GLY A 116 -6.82 22.67 -8.08
C GLY A 116 -6.27 23.30 -6.79
N GLU A 117 -6.89 23.04 -5.63
CA GLU A 117 -6.37 23.47 -4.33
C GLU A 117 -5.21 22.57 -3.91
N ALA A 118 -4.12 23.19 -3.45
CA ALA A 118 -2.95 22.47 -2.95
C ALA A 118 -3.24 21.77 -1.62
N ALA A 119 -2.37 20.81 -1.26
CA ALA A 119 -2.39 20.20 0.06
C ALA A 119 -2.19 21.25 1.18
N PRO A 120 -2.56 20.93 2.44
CA PRO A 120 -2.36 21.82 3.58
C PRO A 120 -0.92 22.37 3.67
N PRO A 121 -0.76 23.60 4.19
CA PRO A 121 0.53 24.28 4.29
C PRO A 121 1.49 23.58 5.29
N PRO A 122 2.76 24.04 5.39
CA PRO A 122 3.73 23.53 6.37
C PRO A 122 3.17 23.43 7.80
N PRO A 123 3.72 22.52 8.64
CA PRO A 123 5.09 22.03 8.60
C PRO A 123 5.33 20.80 7.73
N ILE A 124 4.27 20.12 7.30
CA ILE A 124 4.41 18.88 6.54
C ILE A 124 4.71 19.19 5.07
N PRO A 125 5.78 18.63 4.47
CA PRO A 125 6.10 18.86 3.07
C PRO A 125 4.94 18.43 2.15
N GLY A 126 4.68 19.19 1.09
CA GLY A 126 3.63 18.85 0.12
C GLY A 126 3.77 17.45 -0.50
N ALA A 127 4.99 16.94 -0.65
CA ALA A 127 5.29 15.61 -1.18
C ALA A 127 4.86 14.45 -0.26
N ALA A 128 4.58 14.71 1.02
CA ALA A 128 4.05 13.73 1.96
C ALA A 128 2.52 13.55 1.82
N TRP A 129 1.86 14.46 1.11
CA TRP A 129 0.43 14.39 0.84
C TRP A 129 0.18 13.66 -0.48
N HIS A 130 -0.86 12.83 -0.48
CA HIS A 130 -1.45 12.27 -1.69
C HIS A 130 -2.95 12.59 -1.70
N PHE A 131 -3.64 12.24 -2.77
CA PHE A 131 -5.04 12.60 -2.93
C PHE A 131 -5.88 11.39 -3.27
N HIS A 132 -6.98 11.25 -2.56
CA HIS A 132 -7.99 10.24 -2.80
C HIS A 132 -9.10 10.81 -3.69
N SER A 133 -9.59 9.94 -4.57
CA SER A 133 -10.80 10.07 -5.36
C SER A 133 -12.03 9.83 -4.46
N ALA A 134 -13.23 9.96 -5.02
CA ALA A 134 -14.48 9.74 -4.28
C ALA A 134 -14.98 8.28 -4.34
N ASP A 135 -14.25 7.36 -4.99
CA ASP A 135 -14.66 5.96 -5.16
C ASP A 135 -13.97 5.03 -4.15
N LEU A 136 -14.73 4.50 -3.19
CA LEU A 136 -14.21 3.62 -2.14
C LEU A 136 -13.65 2.28 -2.66
N ASN A 137 -14.12 1.76 -3.80
CA ASN A 137 -13.55 0.53 -4.36
C ASN A 137 -12.20 0.80 -5.03
N GLU A 138 -12.05 1.95 -5.67
CA GLU A 138 -10.76 2.41 -6.19
C GLU A 138 -9.76 2.60 -5.06
N GLU A 139 -10.17 3.23 -3.95
CA GLU A 139 -9.28 3.40 -2.80
C GLU A 139 -8.92 2.10 -2.09
N ALA A 140 -9.86 1.14 -2.00
CA ALA A 140 -9.63 -0.11 -1.31
C ALA A 140 -8.91 -1.17 -2.17
N PHE A 141 -9.09 -1.16 -3.50
CA PHE A 141 -8.64 -2.25 -4.38
C PHE A 141 -7.94 -1.79 -5.67
N GLY A 142 -7.90 -0.49 -5.94
CA GLY A 142 -7.29 0.09 -7.14
C GLY A 142 -5.76 0.13 -7.08
N PRO A 143 -5.12 0.70 -8.12
CA PRO A 143 -3.67 0.87 -8.17
C PRO A 143 -3.17 1.79 -7.04
N THR A 144 -2.08 1.43 -6.37
CA THR A 144 -1.48 2.21 -5.28
C THR A 144 -0.41 3.21 -5.75
N ASP A 145 -0.18 3.36 -7.06
CA ASP A 145 0.82 4.28 -7.60
C ASP A 145 0.41 5.75 -7.35
N PRO A 146 1.22 6.55 -6.61
CA PRO A 146 0.95 7.97 -6.37
C PRO A 146 0.77 8.82 -7.63
N ALA A 147 1.34 8.40 -8.78
CA ALA A 147 1.16 9.06 -10.07
C ALA A 147 -0.22 8.77 -10.67
N ALA A 148 -0.72 7.53 -10.54
CA ALA A 148 -2.06 7.14 -10.98
C ALA A 148 -3.15 7.81 -10.11
N MET A 149 -2.94 7.88 -8.79
CA MET A 149 -3.84 8.60 -7.87
C MET A 149 -3.85 10.12 -8.10
N GLN A 150 -2.83 10.67 -8.77
CA GLN A 150 -2.77 12.08 -9.15
C GLN A 150 -3.53 12.40 -10.45
N SER A 151 -3.68 11.45 -11.38
CA SER A 151 -4.05 11.74 -12.78
C SER A 151 -5.52 11.49 -13.17
N ASP A 152 -6.25 10.63 -12.46
CA ASP A 152 -7.48 10.06 -13.05
C ASP A 152 -8.80 10.69 -12.58
N ALA A 153 -8.77 11.51 -11.52
CA ALA A 153 -9.92 12.32 -11.16
C ALA A 153 -10.04 13.55 -12.09
N PRO A 154 -11.19 13.79 -12.74
CA PRO A 154 -11.42 15.03 -13.48
C PRO A 154 -11.11 16.21 -12.58
N ALA A 155 -10.44 17.24 -13.12
CA ALA A 155 -9.99 18.41 -12.37
C ALA A 155 -11.12 19.13 -11.59
N GLU A 156 -12.39 18.79 -11.86
CA GLU A 156 -13.62 19.37 -11.29
C GLU A 156 -14.19 18.62 -10.08
N VAL A 157 -13.61 17.49 -9.65
CA VAL A 157 -14.12 16.70 -8.52
C VAL A 157 -13.45 17.14 -7.20
N TYR A 158 -14.22 17.17 -6.11
CA TYR A 158 -13.68 17.33 -4.76
C TYR A 158 -12.73 16.17 -4.44
N ARG A 159 -11.55 16.47 -3.90
CA ARG A 159 -10.57 15.46 -3.50
C ARG A 159 -10.36 15.49 -2.00
N LEU A 160 -9.92 14.36 -1.45
CA LEU A 160 -9.38 14.33 -0.08
C LEU A 160 -7.86 14.38 -0.17
N ALA A 161 -7.25 15.44 0.36
CA ALA A 161 -5.81 15.41 0.63
C ALA A 161 -5.58 14.53 1.86
N MET A 162 -4.74 13.50 1.69
CA MET A 162 -4.46 12.46 2.68
C MET A 162 -2.99 12.50 3.09
N LEU A 163 -2.75 12.41 4.39
CA LEU A 163 -1.42 12.28 4.99
C LEU A 163 -1.41 11.10 5.94
N HIS A 164 -0.68 10.04 5.59
CA HIS A 164 -0.35 8.95 6.51
C HIS A 164 0.78 9.38 7.44
N THR A 165 0.74 8.94 8.69
CA THR A 165 1.81 9.19 9.66
C THR A 165 2.03 7.96 10.53
N TRP A 166 3.15 7.29 10.30
CA TRP A 166 3.58 6.05 10.97
C TRP A 166 4.22 6.34 12.32
N ILE A 167 3.41 6.79 13.28
CA ILE A 167 3.88 7.22 14.61
C ILE A 167 3.93 6.10 15.65
N TRP A 168 3.38 4.91 15.41
CA TRP A 168 3.37 3.81 16.40
C TRP A 168 4.16 2.59 15.94
N LEU A 169 4.19 2.33 14.65
CA LEU A 169 4.99 1.29 14.01
C LEU A 169 5.89 1.93 12.96
N ASP A 170 7.18 1.63 13.00
CA ASP A 170 8.18 2.22 12.11
C ASP A 170 7.94 1.84 10.64
N ASN A 171 8.13 2.79 9.73
CA ASN A 171 8.09 2.56 8.30
C ASN A 171 9.48 2.76 7.68
N PRO A 172 10.11 1.73 7.08
CA PRO A 172 11.40 1.85 6.39
C PRO A 172 11.43 2.90 5.28
N ASP A 173 10.28 3.17 4.63
CA ASP A 173 10.16 4.17 3.57
C ASP A 173 9.93 5.60 4.11
N GLY A 174 9.81 5.73 5.44
CA GLY A 174 9.78 7.00 6.16
C GLY A 174 8.44 7.29 6.84
N LEU A 175 8.47 8.22 7.79
CA LEU A 175 7.36 8.56 8.69
C LEU A 175 6.05 8.89 7.95
N PHE A 176 6.15 9.56 6.80
CA PHE A 176 5.00 10.04 6.03
C PHE A 176 4.82 9.31 4.68
N ALA A 177 5.52 8.20 4.45
CA ALA A 177 5.26 7.40 3.25
C ALA A 177 3.80 6.94 3.25
N ALA A 178 3.14 6.97 2.08
CA ALA A 178 1.74 6.60 1.97
C ALA A 178 1.51 5.13 2.36
N ASP A 179 2.43 4.28 1.92
CA ASP A 179 2.40 2.83 2.12
C ASP A 179 3.43 2.40 3.17
N ASN A 180 3.14 1.32 3.89
CA ASN A 180 4.08 0.63 4.76
C ASN A 180 4.14 -0.87 4.44
N TRP A 181 5.08 -1.25 3.57
CA TRP A 181 5.29 -2.65 3.17
C TRP A 181 5.97 -3.53 4.23
N SER A 182 6.24 -3.00 5.43
CA SER A 182 6.65 -3.82 6.57
C SER A 182 5.47 -4.57 7.21
N LEU A 183 4.24 -4.07 7.06
CA LEU A 183 3.08 -4.60 7.78
C LEU A 183 2.82 -6.08 7.54
N PRO A 184 2.94 -6.64 6.32
CA PRO A 184 2.74 -8.08 6.12
C PRO A 184 3.70 -8.96 6.93
N TYR A 185 4.95 -8.53 7.10
CA TYR A 185 5.93 -9.24 7.91
C TYR A 185 5.60 -9.16 9.40
N VAL A 186 5.21 -7.97 9.86
CA VAL A 186 4.88 -7.74 11.27
C VAL A 186 3.65 -8.54 11.70
N ARG A 187 2.60 -8.62 10.85
CA ARG A 187 1.37 -9.39 11.13
C ARG A 187 1.65 -10.84 11.54
N ILE A 188 2.69 -11.45 10.98
CA ILE A 188 3.05 -12.84 11.23
C ILE A 188 4.37 -13.01 12.01
N GLY A 189 4.83 -11.95 12.67
CA GLY A 189 5.99 -12.01 13.59
C GLY A 189 7.34 -12.22 12.89
N LEU A 190 7.47 -11.87 11.61
CA LEU A 190 8.72 -12.01 10.88
C LEU A 190 9.62 -10.77 11.01
N PRO A 191 10.95 -10.95 10.91
CA PRO A 191 11.86 -9.83 10.76
C PRO A 191 11.51 -9.03 9.51
N VAL A 192 11.43 -7.70 9.66
CA VAL A 192 11.17 -6.78 8.55
C VAL A 192 12.46 -6.61 7.70
N PRO A 193 12.40 -6.78 6.37
CA PRO A 193 13.51 -6.47 5.50
C PRO A 193 13.87 -4.99 5.57
N LYS A 194 15.16 -4.66 5.43
CA LYS A 194 15.60 -3.25 5.37
C LYS A 194 14.94 -2.46 4.24
N VAL A 195 14.67 -3.14 3.13
CA VAL A 195 13.95 -2.60 1.97
C VAL A 195 12.87 -3.63 1.62
N PRO A 196 11.65 -3.50 2.18
CA PRO A 196 10.57 -4.42 1.87
C PRO A 196 10.11 -4.20 0.43
N LEU A 197 10.16 -5.26 -0.39
CA LEU A 197 9.65 -5.21 -1.76
C LEU A 197 8.14 -5.48 -1.74
N ALA A 198 7.35 -4.67 -2.46
CA ALA A 198 5.90 -4.76 -2.48
C ALA A 198 5.40 -6.16 -2.86
N ASP A 199 5.87 -6.76 -3.95
CA ASP A 199 5.44 -8.10 -4.38
C ASP A 199 5.74 -9.19 -3.36
N ALA A 200 6.93 -9.13 -2.74
CA ALA A 200 7.28 -10.06 -1.67
C ALA A 200 6.38 -9.88 -0.45
N ALA A 201 6.08 -8.63 -0.08
CA ALA A 201 5.19 -8.30 1.03
C ALA A 201 3.74 -8.73 0.74
N ARG A 202 3.24 -8.57 -0.49
CA ARG A 202 1.93 -9.07 -0.95
C ARG A 202 1.85 -10.60 -0.88
N ALA A 203 2.90 -11.30 -1.30
CA ALA A 203 2.98 -12.75 -1.13
C ALA A 203 2.92 -13.15 0.36
N VAL A 204 3.70 -12.48 1.21
CA VAL A 204 3.67 -12.70 2.68
C VAL A 204 2.28 -12.43 3.27
N PHE A 205 1.57 -11.43 2.76
CA PHE A 205 0.23 -11.08 3.25
C PHE A 205 -0.79 -12.22 3.09
N LEU A 206 -0.59 -13.15 2.13
CA LEU A 206 -1.39 -14.37 1.99
C LEU A 206 -1.39 -15.24 3.25
N LEU A 207 -0.38 -15.12 4.11
CA LEU A 207 -0.30 -15.84 5.39
C LEU A 207 -1.17 -15.26 6.50
N SER A 208 -1.83 -14.13 6.24
CA SER A 208 -2.77 -13.45 7.13
C SER A 208 -4.12 -13.21 6.42
N GLU A 209 -4.54 -11.97 6.25
CA GLU A 209 -5.83 -11.61 5.64
C GLU A 209 -5.82 -11.69 4.10
N GLY A 210 -4.66 -11.93 3.47
CA GLY A 210 -4.47 -11.81 2.02
C GLY A 210 -5.40 -12.69 1.17
N VAL A 211 -5.64 -13.94 1.56
CA VAL A 211 -6.54 -14.83 0.80
C VAL A 211 -7.96 -14.24 0.72
N GLY A 212 -8.46 -13.74 1.85
CA GLY A 212 -9.78 -13.09 1.91
C GLY A 212 -9.78 -11.78 1.12
N TYR A 213 -8.80 -10.91 1.38
CA TYR A 213 -8.64 -9.62 0.73
C TYR A 213 -8.64 -9.73 -0.80
N TYR A 214 -7.78 -10.57 -1.39
CA TYR A 214 -7.68 -10.68 -2.85
C TYR A 214 -8.89 -11.36 -3.48
N THR A 215 -9.53 -12.30 -2.78
CA THR A 215 -10.79 -12.89 -3.24
C THR A 215 -11.89 -11.82 -3.35
N GLU A 216 -12.01 -10.96 -2.34
CA GLU A 216 -12.96 -9.86 -2.32
C GLU A 216 -12.62 -8.79 -3.37
N ALA A 217 -11.35 -8.43 -3.52
CA ALA A 217 -10.90 -7.53 -4.57
C ALA A 217 -11.31 -8.03 -5.95
N ILE A 218 -11.06 -9.31 -6.26
CA ILE A 218 -11.42 -9.90 -7.55
C ILE A 218 -12.94 -9.92 -7.75
N ARG A 219 -13.72 -10.25 -6.71
CA ARG A 219 -15.19 -10.19 -6.75
C ARG A 219 -15.67 -8.80 -7.17
N HIS A 220 -15.11 -7.74 -6.56
CA HIS A 220 -15.49 -6.36 -6.84
C HIS A 220 -15.05 -5.88 -8.22
N LEU A 221 -13.82 -6.19 -8.62
CA LEU A 221 -13.22 -5.67 -9.86
C LEU A 221 -13.70 -6.40 -11.11
N THR A 222 -14.06 -7.68 -11.00
CA THR A 222 -14.38 -8.52 -12.17
C THR A 222 -15.83 -8.97 -12.24
N ALA A 223 -16.58 -8.87 -11.13
CA ALA A 223 -17.90 -9.49 -10.97
C ALA A 223 -17.89 -11.01 -11.25
N ALA A 224 -16.78 -11.69 -10.92
CA ALA A 224 -16.67 -13.14 -11.04
C ALA A 224 -17.76 -13.88 -10.25
N ASP A 225 -18.23 -15.00 -10.80
CA ASP A 225 -19.24 -15.84 -10.14
C ASP A 225 -18.67 -16.66 -8.98
N ALA A 226 -19.55 -17.24 -8.15
CA ALA A 226 -19.16 -17.99 -6.97
C ALA A 226 -18.25 -19.20 -7.28
N ALA A 227 -18.46 -19.87 -8.42
CA ALA A 227 -17.65 -21.01 -8.82
C ALA A 227 -16.22 -20.59 -9.22
N THR A 228 -16.08 -19.46 -9.90
CA THR A 228 -14.80 -18.86 -10.26
C THR A 228 -14.07 -18.35 -9.01
N LEU A 229 -14.77 -17.66 -8.11
CA LEU A 229 -14.20 -17.19 -6.85
C LEU A 229 -13.70 -18.34 -5.96
N GLU A 230 -14.41 -19.47 -5.91
CA GLU A 230 -13.95 -20.64 -5.15
C GLU A 230 -12.67 -21.26 -5.72
N ARG A 231 -12.54 -21.30 -7.05
CA ARG A 231 -11.30 -21.73 -7.71
C ARG A 231 -10.15 -20.78 -7.42
N ILE A 232 -10.40 -19.47 -7.50
CA ILE A 232 -9.41 -18.43 -7.19
C ILE A 232 -8.96 -18.52 -5.73
N ARG A 233 -9.90 -18.70 -4.80
CA ARG A 233 -9.61 -18.89 -3.38
C ARG A 233 -8.74 -20.12 -3.14
N THR A 234 -8.98 -21.21 -3.90
CA THR A 234 -8.13 -22.41 -3.86
C THR A 234 -6.69 -22.09 -4.31
N VAL A 235 -6.52 -21.41 -5.46
CA VAL A 235 -5.20 -20.99 -5.93
C VAL A 235 -4.50 -20.09 -4.92
N LEU A 236 -5.18 -19.08 -4.37
CA LEU A 236 -4.63 -18.20 -3.32
C LEU A 236 -4.17 -18.98 -2.09
N THR A 237 -4.95 -19.99 -1.67
CA THR A 237 -4.61 -20.86 -0.53
C THR A 237 -3.38 -21.71 -0.83
N ASP A 238 -3.29 -22.31 -2.02
CA ASP A 238 -2.14 -23.13 -2.43
C ASP A 238 -0.85 -22.30 -2.50
N TYR A 239 -0.93 -21.04 -2.94
CA TYR A 239 0.20 -20.12 -2.91
C TYR A 239 0.54 -19.65 -1.49
N ALA A 240 -0.44 -19.49 -0.61
CA ALA A 240 -0.18 -19.21 0.80
C ALA A 240 0.64 -20.34 1.45
N GLU A 241 0.35 -21.62 1.16
CA GLU A 241 1.16 -22.74 1.63
C GLU A 241 2.60 -22.70 1.09
N GLN A 242 2.78 -22.42 -0.20
CA GLN A 242 4.12 -22.27 -0.79
C GLN A 242 4.91 -21.12 -0.17
N VAL A 243 4.25 -19.98 0.09
CA VAL A 243 4.87 -18.85 0.81
C VAL A 243 5.29 -19.30 2.21
N ARG A 244 4.44 -20.03 2.94
CA ARG A 244 4.74 -20.51 4.30
C ARG A 244 5.99 -21.40 4.34
N GLU A 245 6.19 -22.24 3.33
CA GLU A 245 7.39 -23.10 3.23
C GLU A 245 8.67 -22.31 2.93
N LEU A 246 8.55 -21.21 2.17
CA LEU A 246 9.71 -20.40 1.75
C LEU A 246 10.14 -19.38 2.80
N VAL A 247 9.18 -18.90 3.61
CA VAL A 247 9.40 -17.82 4.55
C VAL A 247 9.99 -18.35 5.85
N SER A 248 11.28 -18.10 6.04
CA SER A 248 12.05 -18.56 7.22
C SER A 248 13.02 -17.52 7.78
N GLU A 249 13.38 -16.53 6.97
CA GLU A 249 14.32 -15.45 7.27
C GLU A 249 13.98 -14.23 6.41
N SER A 250 14.44 -13.04 6.77
CA SER A 250 14.33 -11.87 5.89
C SER A 250 15.63 -11.67 5.11
N SER A 251 15.70 -12.18 3.88
CA SER A 251 16.84 -11.99 2.98
C SER A 251 16.43 -11.50 1.59
N PRO A 252 17.29 -10.73 0.88
CA PRO A 252 16.99 -10.29 -0.49
C PRO A 252 16.74 -11.43 -1.47
N ALA A 253 17.41 -12.57 -1.27
CA ALA A 253 17.21 -13.76 -2.10
C ALA A 253 15.80 -14.33 -1.92
N GLN A 254 15.32 -14.43 -0.68
CA GLN A 254 13.95 -14.87 -0.41
C GLN A 254 12.92 -13.88 -0.96
N ALA A 255 13.12 -12.57 -0.78
CA ALA A 255 12.23 -11.55 -1.34
C ALA A 255 12.08 -11.68 -2.86
N ALA A 256 13.18 -11.94 -3.58
CA ALA A 256 13.14 -12.16 -5.03
C ALA A 256 12.40 -13.45 -5.41
N VAL A 257 12.46 -14.51 -4.60
CA VAL A 257 11.69 -15.75 -4.82
C VAL A 257 10.20 -15.48 -4.61
N LEU A 258 9.84 -14.80 -3.51
CA LEU A 258 8.46 -14.46 -3.17
C LEU A 258 7.83 -13.55 -4.23
N GLY A 259 8.56 -12.57 -4.76
CA GLY A 259 8.06 -11.72 -5.85
C GLY A 259 7.79 -12.50 -7.14
N ARG A 260 8.64 -13.47 -7.50
CA ARG A 260 8.35 -14.35 -8.66
C ARG A 260 7.12 -15.24 -8.43
N LEU A 261 6.98 -15.74 -7.20
CA LEU A 261 5.83 -16.55 -6.81
C LEU A 261 4.54 -15.72 -6.90
N TRP A 262 4.57 -14.48 -6.42
CA TRP A 262 3.49 -13.50 -6.54
C TRP A 262 3.08 -13.24 -7.99
N ASN A 263 4.03 -13.04 -8.91
CA ASN A 263 3.70 -12.80 -10.31
C ASN A 263 3.10 -14.04 -10.98
N THR A 264 3.61 -15.23 -10.65
CA THR A 264 3.09 -16.51 -11.15
C THR A 264 1.64 -16.75 -10.68
N LEU A 265 1.32 -16.39 -9.43
CA LEU A 265 -0.04 -16.44 -8.90
C LEU A 265 -1.02 -15.65 -9.77
N TRP A 266 -0.66 -14.44 -10.18
CA TRP A 266 -1.55 -13.59 -10.99
C TRP A 266 -1.68 -14.04 -12.44
N ASP A 267 -0.63 -14.64 -13.01
CA ASP A 267 -0.75 -15.32 -14.31
C ASP A 267 -1.81 -16.44 -14.23
N GLU A 268 -1.80 -17.24 -13.15
CA GLU A 268 -2.75 -18.33 -12.94
C GLU A 268 -4.18 -17.82 -12.69
N ILE A 269 -4.35 -16.82 -11.82
CA ILE A 269 -5.65 -16.16 -11.60
C ILE A 269 -6.18 -15.56 -12.91
N GLY A 270 -5.32 -14.95 -13.72
CA GLY A 270 -5.70 -14.38 -15.02
C GLY A 270 -6.32 -15.41 -15.97
N VAL A 271 -5.84 -16.66 -15.96
CA VAL A 271 -6.41 -17.75 -16.77
C VAL A 271 -7.83 -18.13 -16.32
N LEU A 272 -8.14 -17.96 -15.04
CA LEU A 272 -9.47 -18.24 -14.47
C LEU A 272 -10.51 -17.17 -14.84
N LEU A 273 -10.06 -15.97 -15.21
CA LEU A 273 -10.91 -14.84 -15.52
C LEU A 273 -11.22 -14.74 -17.04
N PRO A 274 -12.42 -14.25 -17.41
CA PRO A 274 -12.71 -13.85 -18.79
C PRO A 274 -11.68 -12.84 -19.29
N VAL A 275 -11.31 -12.93 -20.57
CA VAL A 275 -10.25 -12.11 -21.18
C VAL A 275 -10.49 -10.62 -20.96
N GLU A 276 -11.73 -10.18 -21.11
CA GLU A 276 -12.18 -8.81 -20.93
C GLU A 276 -12.09 -8.30 -19.47
N ARG A 277 -11.91 -9.18 -18.49
CA ARG A 277 -11.79 -8.84 -17.06
C ARG A 277 -10.36 -8.90 -16.53
N ARG A 278 -9.41 -9.49 -17.26
CA ARG A 278 -8.02 -9.66 -16.80
C ARG A 278 -7.32 -8.35 -16.49
N ALA A 279 -7.56 -7.31 -17.29
CA ALA A 279 -6.96 -6.00 -17.08
C ALA A 279 -7.37 -5.37 -15.74
N ALA A 280 -8.53 -5.73 -15.18
CA ALA A 280 -9.02 -5.17 -13.93
C ALA A 280 -8.23 -5.65 -12.69
N VAL A 281 -7.37 -6.66 -12.83
CA VAL A 281 -6.54 -7.20 -11.73
C VAL A 281 -5.05 -7.18 -12.05
N ALA A 282 -4.67 -6.64 -13.22
CA ALA A 282 -3.28 -6.66 -13.69
C ALA A 282 -2.35 -5.83 -12.79
N HIS A 283 -2.86 -4.75 -12.19
CA HIS A 283 -2.09 -3.89 -11.27
C HIS A 283 -1.65 -4.60 -9.99
N PHE A 284 -2.24 -5.75 -9.64
CA PHE A 284 -1.74 -6.53 -8.52
C PHE A 284 -0.42 -7.24 -8.83
N ALA A 285 -0.07 -7.46 -10.11
CA ALA A 285 1.16 -8.08 -10.54
C ALA A 285 2.29 -7.08 -10.87
N GLU A 286 2.03 -5.78 -10.69
CA GLU A 286 2.94 -4.64 -10.93
C GLU A 286 3.44 -4.03 -9.61
#